data_AF-A0A6G0XBC7-F1
#
_entry.id   AF-A0A6G0XBC7-F1
#
_cell.length_a   1.000
_cell.length_b   1.000
_cell.length_c   1.000
_cell.angle_alpha   90.00
_cell.angle_beta   90.00
_cell.angle_gamma   90.00
#
_symmetry.space_group_name_H-M   'P 1'
#
loop_
_entity.id
_entity.type
_entity.pdbx_description
1 polymer ?
#
loop_
_entity_poly.entity_id
_entity_poly.type
_entity_poly.pdbx_seq_one_letter_code
_entity_poly.pdbx_strand_id
1 'polypeptide(L)'
;MTMDPIFAQRAAEAGRVTLGYAAAFLFNIVIQVRGKVVSIQKFKKAKAAGLTKEAYNRYTCDIMLAADRSVGNFVEWQGIFLSLFWTNAVVAGGKEIWLGWVYVATRFLYPILAHSGGTKKSGITPLITVATVPGYYVLLRYMYLIYQDLFANETAVLPRA
;
A
#
# COMPACT_ATOMS: atom_id res chain seq x y z
N MET A 1 -25.10 12.18 24.29
CA MET A 1 -24.86 12.80 22.97
C MET A 1 -24.77 11.67 21.96
N THR A 2 -25.82 11.45 21.16
CA THR A 2 -25.83 10.40 20.13
C THR A 2 -25.03 10.90 18.91
N MET A 3 -24.11 10.08 18.41
CA MET A 3 -23.38 10.39 17.17
C MET A 3 -24.37 10.57 16.01
N ASP A 4 -24.08 11.52 15.12
CA ASP A 4 -24.79 11.65 13.85
C ASP A 4 -24.76 10.31 13.08
N PRO A 5 -25.92 9.76 12.67
CA PRO A 5 -26.00 8.49 11.95
C PRO A 5 -25.16 8.45 10.68
N ILE A 6 -25.03 9.57 9.96
CA ILE A 6 -24.24 9.65 8.73
C ILE A 6 -22.74 9.54 9.07
N PHE A 7 -22.30 10.26 10.09
CA PHE A 7 -20.94 10.13 10.61
C PHE A 7 -20.62 8.70 11.05
N ALA A 8 -21.52 8.06 11.80
CA ALA A 8 -21.32 6.69 12.28
C ALA A 8 -21.18 5.69 11.11
N GLN A 9 -21.99 5.84 10.06
CA GLN A 9 -21.91 5.00 8.86
C GLN A 9 -20.56 5.17 8.14
N ARG A 10 -20.09 6.42 7.97
CA ARG A 10 -18.80 6.72 7.34
C ARG A 10 -17.63 6.14 8.13
N ALA A 11 -17.64 6.31 9.45
CA ALA A 11 -16.63 5.77 10.34
C ALA A 11 -16.60 4.23 10.30
N ALA A 12 -17.77 3.58 10.24
CA ALA A 12 -17.86 2.14 10.11
C ALA A 12 -17.25 1.63 8.79
N GLU A 13 -17.55 2.29 7.67
CA GLU A 13 -16.97 1.92 6.37
C GLU A 13 -15.46 2.17 6.34
N ALA A 14 -14.99 3.29 6.91
CA ALA A 14 -13.56 3.55 7.06
C ALA A 14 -12.85 2.49 7.93
N GLY A 15 -13.53 2.03 8.99
CA GLY A 15 -13.08 0.90 9.80
C GLY A 15 -12.91 -0.38 8.98
N ARG A 16 -13.87 -0.72 8.11
CA ARG A 16 -13.79 -1.90 7.24
C ARG A 16 -12.62 -1.81 6.26
N VAL A 17 -12.43 -0.64 5.62
CA VAL A 17 -11.26 -0.40 4.76
C VAL A 17 -9.96 -0.58 5.54
N THR A 18 -9.89 -0.08 6.78
CA THR A 18 -8.70 -0.20 7.64
C THR A 18 -8.42 -1.66 8.01
N LEU A 19 -9.44 -2.46 8.26
CA LEU A 19 -9.30 -3.90 8.45
C LEU A 19 -8.80 -4.60 7.17
N GLY A 20 -9.33 -4.23 6.01
CA GLY A 20 -8.82 -4.69 4.72
C GLY A 20 -7.36 -4.31 4.49
N TYR A 21 -6.97 -3.10 4.88
CA TYR A 21 -5.60 -2.61 4.82
C TYR A 21 -4.66 -3.40 5.76
N ALA A 22 -5.11 -3.69 6.98
CA ALA A 22 -4.38 -4.55 7.91
C ALA A 22 -4.22 -5.98 7.36
N ALA A 23 -5.26 -6.53 6.72
CA ALA A 23 -5.16 -7.82 6.04
C ALA A 23 -4.14 -7.79 4.89
N ALA A 24 -4.10 -6.69 4.11
CA ALA A 24 -3.09 -6.51 3.06
C ALA A 24 -1.66 -6.43 3.62
N PHE A 25 -1.46 -5.80 4.79
CA PHE A 25 -0.17 -5.80 5.48
C PHE A 25 0.25 -7.22 5.87
N LEU A 26 -0.63 -7.97 6.55
CA LEU A 26 -0.36 -9.36 6.94
C LEU A 26 -0.06 -10.24 5.73
N PHE A 27 -0.77 -10.04 4.61
CA PHE A 27 -0.48 -10.71 3.36
C PHE A 27 0.94 -10.42 2.85
N ASN A 28 1.39 -9.16 2.89
CA ASN A 28 2.76 -8.79 2.52
C ASN A 28 3.80 -9.47 3.44
N ILE A 29 3.52 -9.58 4.74
CA ILE A 29 4.38 -10.34 5.67
C ILE A 29 4.44 -11.82 5.31
N VAL A 30 3.29 -12.46 5.00
CA VAL A 30 3.23 -13.86 4.56
C VAL A 30 4.05 -14.07 3.28
N ILE A 31 3.91 -13.18 2.29
CA ILE A 31 4.70 -13.20 1.05
C ILE A 31 6.19 -13.05 1.35
N GLN A 32 6.58 -12.14 2.25
CA GLN A 32 7.99 -11.95 2.62
C GLN A 32 8.58 -13.20 3.28
N VAL A 33 7.85 -13.80 4.22
CA VAL A 33 8.26 -15.05 4.88
C VAL A 33 8.37 -16.18 3.86
N ARG A 34 7.38 -16.33 2.98
CA ARG A 34 7.44 -17.33 1.89
C ARG A 34 8.64 -17.09 0.98
N GLY A 35 8.89 -15.84 0.59
CA GLY A 35 10.06 -15.46 -0.20
C GLY A 35 11.36 -15.92 0.45
N LYS A 36 11.51 -15.70 1.77
CA LYS A 36 12.65 -16.14 2.57
C LYS A 36 12.79 -17.66 2.62
N VAL A 37 11.70 -18.38 2.83
CA VAL A 37 11.73 -19.86 2.84
C VAL A 37 12.17 -20.39 1.47
N VAL A 38 11.56 -19.89 0.40
CA VAL A 38 11.85 -20.33 -0.97
C VAL A 38 13.29 -19.99 -1.38
N SER A 39 13.78 -18.78 -1.06
CA SER A 39 15.15 -18.37 -1.40
C SER A 39 16.19 -19.23 -0.70
N ILE A 40 16.00 -19.52 0.59
CA ILE A 40 16.89 -20.39 1.38
C ILE A 40 16.86 -21.82 0.82
N GLN A 41 15.67 -22.35 0.50
CA GLN A 41 15.56 -23.69 -0.10
C GLN A 41 16.28 -23.79 -1.44
N LYS A 42 16.10 -22.80 -2.32
CA LYS A 42 16.81 -22.74 -3.61
C LYS A 42 18.33 -22.67 -3.42
N PHE A 43 18.79 -21.85 -2.49
CA PHE A 43 20.21 -21.76 -2.15
C PHE A 43 20.77 -23.08 -1.61
N LYS A 44 20.08 -23.73 -0.67
CA LYS A 44 20.49 -25.04 -0.13
C LYS A 44 20.61 -26.09 -1.23
N LYS A 45 19.65 -26.14 -2.17
CA LYS A 45 19.70 -27.03 -3.33
C LYS A 45 20.89 -26.73 -4.25
N ALA A 46 21.14 -25.46 -4.56
CA ALA A 46 22.27 -25.04 -5.39
C ALA A 46 23.62 -25.39 -4.74
N LYS A 47 23.75 -25.19 -3.42
CA LYS A 47 24.96 -25.54 -2.67
C LYS A 47 25.17 -27.06 -2.62
N ALA A 48 24.12 -27.84 -2.39
CA ALA A 48 24.19 -29.30 -2.42
C ALA A 48 24.58 -29.84 -3.81
N ALA A 49 24.15 -29.17 -4.88
CA ALA A 49 24.53 -29.48 -6.26
C ALA A 49 25.92 -28.96 -6.67
N GLY A 50 26.66 -28.31 -5.76
CA GLY A 50 27.99 -27.75 -6.05
C GLY A 50 27.98 -26.52 -6.97
N LEU A 51 26.81 -25.94 -7.28
CA LEU A 51 26.67 -24.80 -8.18
C LEU A 51 27.14 -23.48 -7.58
N THR A 52 27.29 -23.41 -6.25
CA THR A 52 27.85 -22.25 -5.55
C THR A 52 28.61 -22.69 -4.31
N LYS A 53 29.71 -22.00 -4.03
CA LYS A 53 30.50 -22.14 -2.79
C LYS A 53 30.28 -20.98 -1.83
N GLU A 54 29.56 -19.95 -2.27
CA GLU A 54 29.35 -18.73 -1.49
C GLU A 54 28.39 -18.96 -0.32
N ALA A 55 28.41 -18.03 0.64
CA ALA A 55 27.41 -17.97 1.69
C ALA A 55 26.08 -17.40 1.14
N TYR A 56 24.96 -17.77 1.77
CA TYR A 56 23.67 -17.20 1.39
C TYR A 56 23.66 -15.70 1.67
N ASN A 57 23.45 -14.91 0.62
CA ASN A 57 23.26 -13.47 0.74
C ASN A 57 21.83 -13.09 0.32
N ARG A 58 21.06 -12.56 1.28
CA ARG A 58 19.68 -12.10 1.07
C ARG A 58 19.60 -11.01 0.01
N TYR A 59 20.54 -10.08 0.00
CA TYR A 59 20.50 -8.88 -0.84
C TYR A 59 20.86 -9.15 -2.30
N THR A 60 21.45 -10.31 -2.59
CA THR A 60 21.76 -10.74 -3.96
C THR A 60 20.73 -11.72 -4.50
N CYS A 61 19.61 -11.97 -3.81
CA CYS A 61 18.55 -12.86 -4.24
C CYS A 61 17.33 -12.09 -4.75
N ASP A 62 16.96 -12.26 -6.02
CA ASP A 62 15.81 -11.55 -6.62
C ASP A 62 14.49 -11.83 -5.89
N ILE A 63 14.32 -13.05 -5.37
CA ILE A 63 13.13 -13.44 -4.59
C ILE A 63 13.05 -12.63 -3.30
N MET A 64 14.19 -12.44 -2.62
CA MET A 64 14.24 -11.63 -1.41
C MET A 64 14.11 -10.15 -1.69
N LEU A 65 14.70 -9.67 -2.79
CA LEU A 65 14.54 -8.30 -3.22
C LEU A 65 13.05 -7.95 -3.45
N ALA A 66 12.31 -8.83 -4.15
CA ALA A 66 10.87 -8.64 -4.36
C ALA A 66 10.07 -8.68 -3.04
N ALA A 67 10.37 -9.64 -2.18
CA ALA A 67 9.76 -9.78 -0.86
C ALA A 67 9.98 -8.54 0.02
N ASP A 68 11.22 -8.05 0.09
CA ASP A 68 11.59 -6.90 0.93
C ASP A 68 11.04 -5.59 0.37
N ARG A 69 11.05 -5.42 -0.95
CA ARG A 69 10.43 -4.26 -1.62
C ARG A 69 8.92 -4.22 -1.41
N SER A 70 8.26 -5.36 -1.30
CA SER A 70 6.81 -5.41 -1.06
C SER A 70 6.44 -4.85 0.32
N VAL A 71 7.13 -5.30 1.37
CA VAL A 71 6.91 -4.79 2.73
C VAL A 71 7.40 -3.35 2.87
N GLY A 72 8.58 -3.03 2.33
CA GLY A 72 9.13 -1.67 2.34
C GLY A 72 8.18 -0.66 1.69
N ASN A 73 7.70 -0.96 0.49
CA ASN A 73 6.74 -0.10 -0.20
C ASN A 73 5.43 0.04 0.57
N PHE A 74 4.95 -1.00 1.23
CA PHE A 74 3.75 -0.89 2.07
C PHE A 74 3.97 0.10 3.23
N VAL A 75 5.08 -0.05 3.96
CA VAL A 75 5.39 0.77 5.14
C VAL A 75 5.68 2.23 4.77
N GLU A 76 6.42 2.47 3.69
CA GLU A 76 6.74 3.83 3.18
C GLU A 76 5.49 4.68 2.98
N TRP A 77 4.42 4.06 2.46
CA TRP A 77 3.19 4.76 2.11
C TRP A 77 2.09 4.65 3.17
N GLN A 78 2.31 3.86 4.22
CA GLN A 78 1.31 3.62 5.27
C GLN A 78 0.91 4.90 5.99
N GLY A 79 1.89 5.71 6.41
CA GLY A 79 1.61 6.97 7.11
C GLY A 79 0.78 7.90 6.24
N ILE A 80 1.20 8.08 4.97
CA ILE A 80 0.52 8.96 4.02
C ILE A 80 -0.92 8.50 3.77
N PHE A 81 -1.13 7.20 3.49
CA PHE A 81 -2.47 6.70 3.23
C PHE A 81 -3.38 6.81 4.45
N LEU A 82 -2.94 6.33 5.62
CA LEU A 82 -3.80 6.32 6.81
C LEU A 82 -4.15 7.74 7.24
N SER A 83 -3.19 8.67 7.19
CA SER A 83 -3.47 10.08 7.49
C SER A 83 -4.49 10.67 6.51
N LEU A 84 -4.26 10.56 5.20
CA LEU A 84 -5.19 11.12 4.21
C LEU A 84 -6.57 10.45 4.26
N PHE A 85 -6.62 9.12 4.39
CA PHE A 85 -7.86 8.37 4.41
C PHE A 85 -8.72 8.73 5.62
N TRP A 86 -8.13 8.74 6.83
CA TRP A 86 -8.88 9.08 8.03
C TRP A 86 -9.22 10.55 8.11
N THR A 87 -8.33 11.47 7.71
CA THR A 87 -8.66 12.89 7.61
C THR A 87 -9.85 13.10 6.66
N ASN A 88 -9.86 12.42 5.51
CA ASN A 88 -11.02 12.47 4.62
C ASN A 88 -12.28 11.88 5.27
N ALA A 89 -12.18 10.72 5.93
CA ALA A 89 -13.31 10.03 6.51
C ALA A 89 -14.01 10.80 7.65
N VAL A 90 -13.24 11.46 8.52
CA VAL A 90 -13.76 12.05 9.77
C VAL A 90 -13.74 13.58 9.79
N VAL A 91 -12.90 14.22 8.98
CA VAL A 91 -12.74 15.68 8.95
C VAL A 91 -13.34 16.27 7.66
N ALA A 92 -12.92 15.78 6.48
CA ALA A 92 -13.31 16.37 5.19
C ALA A 92 -14.62 15.80 4.60
N GLY A 93 -15.59 15.50 5.45
CA GLY A 93 -16.94 15.09 5.05
C GLY A 93 -17.09 13.66 4.49
N GLY A 94 -16.06 12.81 4.55
CA GLY A 94 -16.16 11.39 4.22
C GLY A 94 -16.49 11.09 2.76
N LYS A 95 -15.93 11.87 1.82
CA LYS A 95 -16.18 11.73 0.38
C LYS A 95 -15.38 10.55 -0.19
N GLU A 96 -16.00 9.74 -1.06
CA GLU A 96 -15.30 8.69 -1.81
C GLU A 96 -14.51 7.68 -0.92
N ILE A 97 -15.07 7.27 0.22
CA ILE A 97 -14.45 6.26 1.12
C ILE A 97 -14.14 4.95 0.38
N TRP A 98 -14.94 4.60 -0.63
CA TRP A 98 -14.74 3.40 -1.45
C TRP A 98 -13.37 3.37 -2.17
N LEU A 99 -12.73 4.51 -2.43
CA LEU A 99 -11.38 4.56 -3.00
C LEU A 99 -10.33 3.92 -2.08
N GLY A 100 -10.62 3.83 -0.78
CA GLY A 100 -9.81 3.10 0.18
C GLY A 100 -9.72 1.62 -0.18
N TRP A 101 -10.80 1.00 -0.68
CA TRP A 101 -10.77 -0.37 -1.18
C TRP A 101 -9.93 -0.53 -2.44
N VAL A 102 -9.93 0.47 -3.33
CA VAL A 102 -9.02 0.50 -4.50
C VAL A 102 -7.57 0.49 -4.02
N TYR A 103 -7.24 1.30 -3.01
CA TYR A 103 -5.91 1.31 -2.42
C TYR A 103 -5.55 -0.02 -1.74
N VAL A 104 -6.48 -0.63 -1.00
CA VAL A 104 -6.26 -1.97 -0.41
C VAL A 104 -5.98 -3.01 -1.51
N ALA A 105 -6.74 -2.99 -2.61
CA ALA A 105 -6.54 -3.91 -3.72
C ALA A 105 -5.14 -3.76 -4.35
N THR A 106 -4.65 -2.53 -4.54
CA THR A 106 -3.28 -2.32 -5.05
C THR A 106 -2.21 -2.85 -4.10
N ARG A 107 -2.46 -2.83 -2.78
CA ARG A 107 -1.55 -3.38 -1.77
C ARG A 107 -1.48 -4.91 -1.75
N PHE A 108 -2.55 -5.59 -2.16
CA PHE A 108 -2.50 -7.02 -2.46
C PHE A 108 -1.81 -7.30 -3.79
N LEU A 109 -2.07 -6.47 -4.80
CA LEU A 109 -1.55 -6.67 -6.15
C LEU A 109 -0.02 -6.44 -6.23
N TYR A 110 0.52 -5.45 -5.51
CA TYR A 110 1.94 -5.10 -5.55
C TYR A 110 2.89 -6.29 -5.30
N PRO A 111 2.81 -7.04 -4.19
CA PRO A 111 3.67 -8.20 -3.96
C PRO A 111 3.52 -9.29 -5.03
N ILE A 112 2.31 -9.49 -5.57
CA ILE A 112 2.08 -10.47 -6.65
C ILE A 112 2.87 -10.07 -7.89
N LEU A 113 2.77 -8.79 -8.29
CA LEU A 113 3.49 -8.28 -9.45
C LEU A 113 5.00 -8.21 -9.21
N ALA A 114 5.45 -7.82 -8.01
CA ALA A 114 6.86 -7.80 -7.63
C ALA A 114 7.50 -9.19 -7.80
N HIS A 115 6.83 -10.23 -7.31
CA HIS A 115 7.28 -11.63 -7.45
C HIS A 115 7.13 -12.18 -8.88
N SER A 116 6.28 -11.59 -9.71
CA SER A 116 6.09 -11.95 -11.12
C SER A 116 7.09 -11.25 -12.07
N GLY A 117 8.13 -10.60 -11.52
CA GLY A 117 9.15 -9.88 -12.27
C GLY A 117 8.95 -8.37 -12.34
N GLY A 118 7.98 -7.83 -11.60
CA GLY A 118 7.74 -6.41 -11.39
C GLY A 118 8.94 -5.68 -10.81
N THR A 119 9.72 -6.39 -9.97
CA THR A 119 10.96 -5.90 -9.36
C THR A 119 12.12 -6.85 -9.68
N LYS A 120 13.24 -6.29 -10.14
CA LYS A 120 14.49 -7.02 -10.41
C LYS A 120 15.66 -6.22 -9.86
N LYS A 121 16.85 -6.83 -9.80
CA LYS A 121 18.09 -6.09 -9.46
C LYS A 121 18.38 -4.93 -10.41
N SER A 122 18.03 -5.08 -11.69
CA SER A 122 18.16 -4.02 -12.70
C SER A 122 17.19 -2.86 -12.48
N GLY A 123 16.30 -2.94 -11.48
CA GLY A 123 15.36 -1.90 -11.12
C GLY A 123 13.89 -2.34 -11.20
N ILE A 124 13.04 -1.33 -11.20
CA ILE A 124 11.59 -1.47 -11.31
C ILE A 124 11.21 -1.63 -12.78
N THR A 125 10.30 -2.56 -13.07
CA THR A 125 9.77 -2.73 -14.42
C THR A 125 8.43 -2.01 -14.59
N PRO A 126 8.01 -1.69 -15.83
CA PRO A 126 6.69 -1.09 -16.07
C PRO A 126 5.52 -1.90 -15.52
N LEU A 127 5.68 -3.22 -15.29
CA LEU A 127 4.63 -4.05 -14.71
C LEU A 127 4.18 -3.55 -13.32
N ILE A 128 5.08 -2.97 -12.52
CA ILE A 128 4.70 -2.51 -11.18
C ILE A 128 3.72 -1.32 -11.24
N THR A 129 3.70 -0.57 -12.34
CA THR A 129 2.87 0.64 -12.46
C THR A 129 1.38 0.32 -12.40
N VAL A 130 1.00 -0.91 -12.77
CA VAL A 130 -0.37 -1.44 -12.65
C VAL A 130 -0.85 -1.42 -11.19
N ALA A 131 0.05 -1.63 -10.22
CA ALA A 131 -0.29 -1.49 -8.80
C ALA A 131 -0.07 -0.07 -8.28
N THR A 132 0.99 0.62 -8.72
CA THR A 132 1.37 1.90 -8.10
C THR A 132 0.54 3.09 -8.60
N VAL A 133 0.21 3.15 -9.89
CA VAL A 133 -0.53 4.29 -10.49
C VAL A 133 -1.93 4.45 -9.88
N PRO A 134 -2.75 3.39 -9.76
CA PRO A 134 -4.05 3.53 -9.09
C PRO A 134 -3.90 3.91 -7.61
N GLY A 135 -2.86 3.42 -6.94
CA GLY A 135 -2.55 3.81 -5.56
C GLY A 135 -2.24 5.31 -5.44
N TYR A 136 -1.40 5.85 -6.34
CA TYR A 136 -1.09 7.28 -6.36
C TYR A 136 -2.30 8.14 -6.70
N TYR A 137 -3.16 7.69 -7.60
CA TYR A 137 -4.43 8.36 -7.88
C TYR A 137 -5.27 8.51 -6.61
N VAL A 138 -5.43 7.45 -5.81
CA VAL A 138 -6.19 7.51 -4.55
C VAL A 138 -5.58 8.54 -3.59
N LEU A 139 -4.26 8.54 -3.42
CA LEU A 139 -3.59 9.50 -2.52
C LEU A 139 -3.83 10.94 -2.97
N LEU A 140 -3.60 11.24 -4.25
CA LEU A 140 -3.82 12.57 -4.82
C LEU A 140 -5.28 12.99 -4.76
N ARG A 141 -6.21 12.05 -4.96
CA ARG A 141 -7.65 12.31 -4.85
C ARG A 141 -8.04 12.68 -3.43
N TYR A 142 -7.54 11.98 -2.42
CA TYR A 142 -7.79 12.36 -1.02
C TYR A 142 -7.16 13.70 -0.66
N MET A 143 -5.93 13.98 -1.12
CA MET A 143 -5.33 15.31 -0.93
C MET A 143 -6.22 16.40 -1.53
N TYR A 144 -6.72 16.20 -2.75
CA TYR A 144 -7.62 17.15 -3.41
C TYR A 144 -8.95 17.34 -2.67
N LEU A 145 -9.59 16.25 -2.25
CA LEU A 145 -10.87 16.30 -1.54
C LEU A 145 -10.74 17.03 -0.19
N ILE A 146 -9.68 16.73 0.55
CA ILE A 146 -9.37 17.41 1.81
C ILE A 146 -9.11 18.90 1.56
N TYR A 147 -8.33 19.23 0.53
CA TYR A 147 -8.03 20.62 0.19
C TYR A 147 -9.29 21.42 -0.17
N GLN A 148 -10.16 20.84 -1.00
CA GLN A 148 -11.42 21.48 -1.40
C GLN A 148 -12.33 21.74 -0.20
N ASP A 149 -12.47 20.75 0.69
CA ASP A 149 -13.37 20.84 1.83
C ASP A 149 -12.89 21.84 2.88
N LEU A 150 -11.58 21.83 3.19
CA LEU A 150 -11.02 22.61 4.28
C LEU A 150 -10.58 24.02 3.89
N PHE A 151 -10.19 24.26 2.64
CA PHE A 151 -9.55 25.53 2.26
C PHE A 151 -10.23 26.26 1.10
N ALA A 152 -10.72 25.52 0.10
CA ALA A 152 -11.35 26.15 -1.07
C ALA A 152 -12.76 26.66 -0.77
N ASN A 153 -13.50 25.99 0.12
CA ASN A 153 -14.86 26.39 0.48
C ASN A 153 -14.90 27.55 1.51
N GLU A 154 -13.87 27.70 2.36
CA GLU A 154 -13.80 28.82 3.31
C GLU A 154 -13.51 30.16 2.61
N THR A 155 -12.71 30.15 1.53
CA THR A 155 -12.39 31.36 0.75
C THR A 155 -13.56 31.89 -0.09
N ALA A 156 -14.62 31.11 -0.28
CA ALA A 156 -15.85 31.54 -0.96
C ALA A 156 -16.81 32.33 -0.03
N VAL A 157 -16.57 32.33 1.29
CA VAL A 157 -17.48 32.94 2.28
C VAL A 157 -17.04 34.34 2.73
N LEU A 158 -15.80 34.75 2.44
CA LEU A 158 -15.38 36.13 2.70
C LEU A 158 -15.74 37.04 1.52
N PRO A 159 -16.53 38.12 1.72
CA PRO A 159 -16.80 39.07 0.65
C PRO A 159 -15.48 39.69 0.22
N ARG A 160 -15.25 39.76 -1.10
CA ARG A 160 -14.14 40.55 -1.66
C ARG A 160 -14.36 42.00 -1.21
N ALA A 161 -13.41 42.51 -0.42
CA ALA A 161 -13.31 43.92 -0.09
C ALA A 161 -12.96 44.75 -1.33
#